data_AF-A0A3D6E125-F1
#
_entry.id   AF-A0A3D6E125-F1
#
_cell.length_a   1.000
_cell.length_b   1.000
_cell.length_c   1.000
_cell.angle_alpha   90.00
_cell.angle_beta   90.00
_cell.angle_gamma   90.00
#
_symmetry.space_group_name_H-M   'P 1'
#
loop_
_entity.id
_entity.type
_entity.pdbx_description
1 polymer ?
#
loop_
_entity_poly.entity_id
_entity_poly.type
_entity_poly.pdbx_seq_one_letter_code
_entity_poly.pdbx_strand_id
1 'polypeptide(L)'
;RYFLERFQQGEARVLCNHSVLTTGFDSPRTDMVLIARQVMSPVRYMQMVGRGLRGEKNGGTARCRIVTVLDNLGRFGDKHPHHFCAKFFPLPNV
;
A
#
# COMPACT_ATOMS: atom_id res chain seq x y z
N ARG A 1 11.29 -12.06 -8.43
CA ARG A 1 12.36 -11.48 -7.58
C ARG A 1 12.92 -10.18 -8.14
N TYR A 2 13.06 -10.07 -9.46
CA TYR A 2 13.43 -8.85 -10.21
C TYR A 2 13.00 -7.50 -9.58
N PHE A 3 11.71 -7.26 -9.34
CA PHE A 3 11.25 -5.97 -8.78
C PHE A 3 11.75 -5.71 -7.34
N LEU A 4 11.92 -6.76 -6.54
CA LEU A 4 12.40 -6.64 -5.16
C LEU A 4 13.88 -6.27 -5.13
N GLU A 5 14.68 -6.90 -5.99
CA GLU A 5 16.11 -6.64 -6.13
C GLU A 5 16.35 -5.19 -6.56
N ARG A 6 15.64 -4.73 -7.60
CA ARG A 6 15.74 -3.34 -8.07
C ARG A 6 15.33 -2.32 -7.01
N PHE A 7 14.31 -2.62 -6.21
CA PHE A 7 13.92 -1.76 -5.09
C PHE A 7 14.98 -1.76 -3.97
N GLN A 8 15.52 -2.94 -3.62
CA GLN A 8 16.59 -3.05 -2.62
C GLN A 8 17.88 -2.35 -3.05
N GLN A 9 18.20 -2.35 -4.35
CA GLN A 9 19.33 -1.63 -4.93
C GLN A 9 19.07 -0.13 -5.05
N GLY A 10 17.81 0.31 -4.97
CA GLY A 10 17.40 1.71 -5.10
C GLY A 10 17.16 2.15 -6.55
N GLU A 11 17.23 1.23 -7.52
CA GLU A 11 16.87 1.47 -8.91
C GLU A 11 15.36 1.68 -9.10
N ALA A 12 14.56 0.99 -8.29
CA ALA A 12 13.13 1.23 -8.18
C ALA A 12 12.85 2.02 -6.90
N ARG A 13 12.18 3.17 -7.04
CA ARG A 13 11.82 4.06 -5.92
C ARG A 13 10.55 3.65 -5.19
N VAL A 14 9.68 2.91 -5.88
CA VAL A 14 8.36 2.52 -5.37
C VAL A 14 8.15 1.04 -5.65
N LEU A 15 7.68 0.32 -4.64
CA LEU A 15 7.25 -1.07 -4.76
C LEU A 15 5.77 -1.15 -4.36
N CYS A 16 4.90 -1.42 -5.32
CA CYS A 16 3.48 -1.64 -5.08
C CYS A 16 3.22 -3.11 -4.76
N ASN A 17 2.41 -3.38 -3.73
CA ASN A 17 2.03 -4.74 -3.36
C ASN A 17 0.57 -4.77 -2.87
N HIS A 18 -0.14 -5.84 -3.23
CA HIS A 18 -1.45 -6.18 -2.69
C HIS A 18 -1.48 -7.63 -2.22
N SER A 19 -1.43 -7.86 -0.90
CA SER A 19 -1.55 -9.19 -0.27
C SER A 19 -0.50 -10.25 -0.66
N VAL A 20 0.50 -9.96 -1.50
CA VAL A 20 1.49 -10.96 -1.97
C VAL A 20 2.74 -11.03 -1.08
N LEU A 21 3.17 -9.92 -0.48
CA LEU A 21 4.34 -9.92 0.42
C LEU A 21 3.97 -10.39 1.83
N THR A 22 3.51 -11.62 2.02
CA THR A 22 3.16 -12.15 3.34
C THR A 22 4.40 -12.53 4.16
N THR A 23 5.50 -12.94 3.54
CA THR A 23 6.79 -13.22 4.20
C THR A 23 7.97 -12.98 3.24
N GLY A 24 9.14 -12.59 3.79
CA GLY A 24 10.43 -12.65 3.07
C GLY A 24 10.88 -11.41 2.30
N PHE A 25 10.07 -10.35 2.17
CA PHE A 25 10.56 -9.06 1.67
C PHE A 25 10.85 -8.10 2.82
N ASP A 26 12.12 -7.74 2.92
CA ASP A 26 12.66 -6.79 3.86
C ASP A 26 13.54 -5.80 3.11
N SER A 27 13.16 -4.53 3.17
CA SER A 27 13.98 -3.43 2.65
C SER A 27 14.15 -2.42 3.78
N PRO A 28 15.22 -2.54 4.57
CA PRO A 28 15.47 -1.67 5.72
C PRO A 28 15.50 -0.19 5.34
N ARG A 29 15.89 0.14 4.10
CA ARG A 29 15.94 1.50 3.57
C ARG A 29 14.56 2.11 3.26
N THR A 30 13.46 1.42 3.54
CA THR A 30 12.11 1.93 3.30
C THR A 30 11.77 3.05 4.29
N ASP A 31 11.65 4.27 3.79
CA ASP A 31 11.34 5.48 4.55
C ASP A 31 9.89 5.98 4.35
N MET A 32 9.07 5.24 3.59
CA MET A 32 7.67 5.56 3.39
C MET A 32 6.80 4.31 3.25
N VAL A 33 5.63 4.33 3.87
CA VAL A 33 4.56 3.34 3.65
C VAL A 33 3.29 4.07 3.23
N LEU A 34 2.82 3.79 2.01
CA LEU A 34 1.53 4.25 1.49
C LEU A 34 0.49 3.13 1.59
N ILE A 35 -0.56 3.36 2.37
CA ILE A 35 -1.69 2.44 2.55
C ILE A 35 -2.86 3.00 1.74
N ALA A 36 -3.03 2.49 0.52
CA ALA A 36 -4.06 2.92 -0.43
C ALA A 36 -5.29 1.99 -0.47
N ARG A 37 -5.49 1.18 0.56
CA ARG A 37 -6.63 0.25 0.67
C ARG A 37 -7.35 0.44 2.00
N GLN A 38 -8.63 0.09 2.03
CA GLN A 38 -9.36 0.01 3.30
C GLN A 38 -8.77 -1.10 4.16
N VAL A 39 -8.43 -0.76 5.42
CA VAL A 39 -7.87 -1.70 6.40
C VAL A 39 -8.83 -1.82 7.59
N MET A 40 -9.51 -2.95 7.67
CA MET A 40 -10.55 -3.19 8.70
C MET A 40 -9.99 -3.81 9.99
N SER A 41 -8.66 -4.02 10.07
CA SER A 41 -8.01 -4.66 11.22
C SER A 41 -6.82 -3.81 11.68
N PRO A 42 -6.82 -3.33 12.94
CA PRO A 42 -5.68 -2.62 13.51
C PRO A 42 -4.38 -3.43 13.48
N VAL A 43 -4.47 -4.74 13.71
CA VAL A 43 -3.31 -5.66 13.64
C VAL A 43 -2.70 -5.67 12.24
N ARG A 44 -3.53 -5.79 11.20
CA ARG A 44 -3.06 -5.75 9.81
C ARG A 44 -2.46 -4.40 9.46
N TYR A 45 -3.04 -3.31 9.95
CA TYR A 45 -2.50 -1.96 9.78
C TYR A 45 -1.09 -1.86 10.38
N MET A 46 -0.91 -2.33 11.62
CA MET A 46 0.40 -2.35 12.29
C MET A 46 1.42 -3.22 11.55
N GLN A 47 1.01 -4.36 10.99
CA GLN A 47 1.89 -5.20 10.16
C GLN A 47 2.33 -4.50 8.86
N MET A 48 1.49 -3.65 8.27
CA MET A 48 1.84 -2.86 7.09
C MET A 48 2.83 -1.75 7.47
N VAL A 49 2.51 -0.98 8.51
CA VAL A 49 3.36 0.11 9.01
C VAL A 49 4.73 -0.40 9.48
N GLY A 50 4.76 -1.55 10.15
CA GLY A 50 5.99 -2.17 10.65
C GLY A 50 7.04 -2.49 9.56
N ARG A 51 6.64 -2.52 8.29
CA ARG A 51 7.57 -2.72 7.16
C ARG A 51 8.48 -1.53 6.91
N GLY A 52 8.09 -0.33 7.35
CA GLY A 52 8.90 0.88 7.27
C GLY A 52 9.51 1.31 8.62
N LEU A 53 9.03 0.79 9.74
CA LEU A 53 9.44 1.21 11.10
C LEU A 53 10.59 0.39 11.69
N ARG A 54 11.69 0.24 10.96
CA ARG A 54 12.88 -0.49 11.45
C ARG A 54 13.73 0.33 12.42
N GLY A 55 13.88 1.63 12.14
CA GLY A 55 14.79 2.53 12.87
C GLY A 55 16.27 2.22 12.61
N GLU A 56 17.14 3.20 12.86
CA GLU A 56 18.57 3.15 12.47
C GLU A 56 19.32 1.95 13.08
N LYS A 57 19.01 1.59 14.34
CA LYS A 57 19.63 0.44 15.02
C LYS A 57 19.37 -0.90 14.32
N ASN A 58 18.33 -1.00 13.50
CA ASN A 58 17.99 -2.21 12.75
C ASN A 58 18.22 -2.03 11.23
N GLY A 59 19.12 -1.12 10.83
CA GLY A 59 19.41 -0.81 9.42
C GLY A 59 18.31 0.01 8.73
N GLY A 60 17.35 0.51 9.51
CA GLY A 60 16.26 1.38 9.06
C GLY A 60 16.68 2.83 8.85
N THR A 61 15.72 3.66 8.44
CA THR A 61 15.92 5.11 8.35
C THR A 61 15.54 5.82 9.66
N ALA A 62 16.08 7.03 9.89
CA ALA A 62 15.77 7.85 11.07
C ALA A 62 14.30 8.30 11.11
N ARG A 63 13.65 8.38 9.95
CA ARG A 63 12.25 8.80 9.81
C ARG A 63 11.57 7.93 8.76
N CYS A 64 10.32 7.55 9.05
CA CYS A 64 9.45 6.83 8.11
C CYS A 64 8.11 7.55 8.01
N ARG A 65 7.73 7.94 6.79
CA ARG A 65 6.47 8.63 6.51
C ARG A 65 5.36 7.62 6.26
N ILE A 66 4.32 7.67 7.09
CA ILE A 66 3.12 6.84 6.92
C ILE A 66 2.03 7.69 6.28
N VAL A 67 1.50 7.24 5.14
CA VAL A 67 0.39 7.90 4.45
C VAL A 67 -0.73 6.88 4.28
N THR A 68 -1.90 7.21 4.80
CA THR A 68 -3.10 6.38 4.65
C THR A 68 -4.12 7.15 3.84
N VAL A 69 -4.55 6.55 2.73
CA VAL A 69 -5.63 7.11 1.92
C VAL A 69 -6.94 6.83 2.64
N LEU A 70 -7.61 7.90 3.03
CA LEU A 70 -8.99 7.85 3.51
C LEU A 70 -9.89 8.03 2.31
N ASP A 71 -10.47 6.93 1.85
CA ASP A 71 -11.38 6.94 0.71
C ASP A 71 -12.71 7.62 1.08
N ASN A 72 -13.40 8.16 0.08
CA ASN A 72 -14.68 8.82 0.18
C ASN A 72 -15.85 7.91 -0.25
N LEU A 73 -15.62 6.61 -0.48
CA LEU A 73 -16.65 5.62 -0.81
C LEU A 73 -17.90 5.72 0.08
N GLY A 74 -17.71 5.80 1.40
CA GLY A 74 -18.83 5.95 2.34
C GLY A 74 -19.52 7.32 2.29
N ARG A 75 -18.85 8.35 1.78
CA ARG A 75 -19.35 9.72 1.71
C ARG A 75 -20.23 9.97 0.49
N PHE A 76 -19.91 9.32 -0.64
CA PHE A 76 -20.62 9.55 -1.91
C PHE A 76 -21.62 8.47 -2.26
N GLY A 77 -21.62 7.30 -1.59
CA GLY A 77 -22.60 6.25 -1.83
C GLY A 77 -22.72 5.91 -3.32
N ASP A 78 -23.94 6.02 -3.85
CA ASP A 78 -24.30 5.77 -5.25
C ASP A 78 -23.84 6.85 -6.24
N LYS A 79 -23.21 7.93 -5.76
CA LYS A 79 -22.76 9.07 -6.59
C LYS A 79 -21.30 8.95 -7.02
N HIS A 80 -20.65 7.82 -6.77
CA HIS A 80 -19.31 7.61 -7.32
C HIS A 80 -19.34 7.54 -8.85
N PRO A 81 -18.27 8.02 -9.53
CA PRO A 81 -18.17 7.97 -10.99
C PRO A 81 -18.42 6.59 -11.60
N HIS A 82 -18.11 5.51 -10.87
CA HIS A 82 -18.38 4.16 -11.35
C HIS A 82 -19.89 3.88 -11.55
N HIS A 83 -20.79 4.42 -10.71
CA HIS A 83 -22.24 4.28 -10.89
C HIS A 83 -22.74 5.04 -12.14
N PHE A 84 -22.12 6.18 -12.44
CA PHE A 84 -22.40 6.91 -13.68
C PHE A 84 -21.87 6.15 -14.90
N CYS A 85 -20.60 5.73 -14.87
CA CYS A 85 -19.95 5.02 -15.96
C CYS A 85 -20.56 3.64 -16.24
N ALA A 86 -21.06 2.93 -15.22
CA ALA A 86 -21.73 1.64 -15.40
C ALA A 86 -22.95 1.70 -16.34
N LYS A 87 -23.57 2.87 -16.51
CA LYS A 87 -24.65 3.10 -17.49
C LYS A 87 -24.17 3.02 -18.93
N PHE A 88 -22.90 3.36 -19.17
CA PHE A 88 -22.28 3.41 -20.50
C PHE A 88 -21.36 2.22 -20.77
N PHE A 89 -20.84 1.61 -19.71
CA PHE A 89 -19.92 0.48 -19.75
C PHE A 89 -20.47 -0.63 -18.84
N PRO A 90 -21.49 -1.39 -19.30
CA PRO A 90 -21.99 -2.52 -18.52
C PRO A 90 -20.84 -3.49 -18.26
N LEU A 91 -20.59 -3.79 -16.98
CA LEU A 91 -19.58 -4.76 -16.61
C LEU A 91 -19.98 -6.13 -17.18
N PRO A 92 -19.05 -6.89 -17.79
CA PRO A 92 -19.34 -8.26 -18.18
C PRO A 92 -19.80 -9.01 -16.94
N ASN A 93 -20.91 -9.75 -17.08
CA ASN A 93 -21.56 -10.48 -16.00
C ASN A 93 -20.53 -11.22 -15.14
N VAL A 94 -20.37 -10.79 -13.89
CA VAL A 94 -19.64 -11.51 -12.85
C VAL A 94 -20.68 -12.12 -11.91
#